data_AF-K2QHZ8-F1
#
_entry.id   AF-K2QHZ8-F1
#
_cell.length_a   1.000
_cell.length_b   1.000
_cell.length_c   1.000
_cell.angle_alpha   90.00
_cell.angle_beta   90.00
_cell.angle_gamma   90.00
#
_symmetry.space_group_name_H-M   'P 1'
#
loop_
_entity.id
_entity.type
_entity.pdbx_description
1 polymer ?
#
loop_
_entity_poly.entity_id
_entity_poly.type
_entity_poly.pdbx_seq_one_letter_code
_entity_poly.pdbx_strand_id
1 'polypeptide(L)'
;MKSPFFLIISLLLSNQLVSSQQLDKDSTYTKLYNDIVLNLSTNNPKKALELSDSLFKNAPSERKKIKALFLSADILVKQDKQAEAIKFALEALSFAKKSEDIHYQARIYGFLSTQCRSIGFYQKGKFYLNQGLSLSYMFSDDKEKLRYQAMANHELGEYSFIADDFKGASEYAKKAIAYYGTLDDSQYRSFVLANTRQLYARSYLGLNKNVEALNHFKIASDEIKEAQADNSIYAALISQGTGETFRRLMKSDSAHLYLTKALRFTETVNNSFLKEKVYESLSNYYKGRGQADSAVVYLTKYNQTIRNSRNLNKKSIDVVSNYLNKNRNQESLNNWIWGMGISILLISGGIGVYFYRKKQVTFLTTDVLEPNTSDDKTTTVELSAEMIDKFNQKLEIFEKEKKFLDKTFSYSMLATELETNTKYLNYFLKHHLHTDYRTYINKLRIQFIIHELEMKPHVRKYTLAHLADISGYGSYSAFAVNFKRIMKQSPSKYIQNLK
;
A
#
# COMPACT_ATOMS: atom_id res chain seq x y z
N MET A 1 -18.18 38.13 16.32
CA MET A 1 -19.43 37.89 15.56
C MET A 1 -19.15 36.90 14.44
N LYS A 2 -19.77 35.72 14.55
CA LYS A 2 -20.06 34.67 13.54
C LYS A 2 -19.01 34.39 12.44
N SER A 3 -18.31 33.27 12.63
CA SER A 3 -17.51 32.52 11.63
C SER A 3 -18.42 31.85 10.59
N PRO A 4 -18.10 31.86 9.29
CA PRO A 4 -18.69 30.97 8.31
C PRO A 4 -17.74 29.81 7.96
N PHE A 5 -18.13 28.59 8.33
CA PHE A 5 -17.64 27.32 7.78
C PHE A 5 -18.74 26.83 6.81
N PHE A 6 -18.46 26.68 5.51
CA PHE A 6 -19.35 26.05 4.50
C PHE A 6 -18.55 24.90 3.85
N LEU A 7 -18.99 23.63 3.69
CA LEU A 7 -20.23 22.95 3.28
C LEU A 7 -20.39 22.84 1.75
N ILE A 8 -20.07 21.67 1.17
CA ILE A 8 -20.46 21.20 -0.19
C ILE A 8 -20.57 19.65 -0.17
N ILE A 9 -21.76 19.06 0.03
CA ILE A 9 -22.87 18.68 -0.88
C ILE A 9 -22.80 17.21 -1.35
N SER A 10 -23.90 16.51 -1.02
CA SER A 10 -24.38 15.20 -1.44
C SER A 10 -25.27 15.29 -2.69
N LEU A 11 -25.25 14.26 -3.56
CA LEU A 11 -26.32 13.76 -4.46
C LEU A 11 -25.66 12.59 -5.25
N LEU A 12 -26.23 11.41 -5.52
CA LEU A 12 -27.57 11.07 -6.05
C LEU A 12 -28.08 9.73 -5.47
N LEU A 13 -29.40 9.63 -5.29
CA LEU A 13 -30.15 8.43 -4.90
C LEU A 13 -30.97 7.96 -6.11
N SER A 14 -30.93 6.66 -6.41
CA SER A 14 -31.96 5.98 -7.20
C SER A 14 -32.77 5.05 -6.31
N ASN A 15 -34.07 5.01 -6.60
CA ASN A 15 -35.18 4.52 -5.78
C ASN A 15 -35.08 3.04 -5.37
N GLN A 16 -35.31 2.77 -4.08
CA GLN A 16 -36.08 1.61 -3.62
C GLN A 16 -36.97 2.06 -2.46
N LEU A 17 -38.17 1.48 -2.35
CA LEU A 17 -39.14 1.74 -1.29
C LEU A 17 -38.50 1.50 0.09
N VAL A 18 -38.18 2.57 0.81
CA VAL A 18 -37.64 2.53 2.18
C VAL A 18 -38.77 2.86 3.15
N SER A 19 -38.89 2.10 4.24
CA SER A 19 -39.89 2.35 5.28
C SER A 19 -39.65 3.70 5.97
N SER A 20 -40.72 4.35 6.44
CA SER A 20 -40.67 5.68 7.10
C SER A 20 -39.70 5.73 8.28
N GLN A 21 -39.60 4.64 9.05
CA GLN A 21 -38.70 4.53 10.20
C GLN A 21 -37.20 4.49 9.81
N GLN A 22 -36.88 4.01 8.60
CA GLN A 22 -35.52 3.93 8.10
C GLN A 22 -35.09 5.25 7.43
N LEU A 23 -36.03 5.97 6.81
CA LEU A 23 -35.85 7.36 6.35
C LEU A 23 -35.49 8.31 7.51
N ASP A 24 -36.16 8.19 8.65
CA ASP A 24 -35.86 9.03 9.84
C ASP A 24 -34.49 8.74 10.45
N LYS A 25 -34.08 7.47 10.51
CA LYS A 25 -32.73 7.07 10.95
C LYS A 25 -31.66 7.59 10.00
N ASP A 26 -31.89 7.53 8.69
CA ASP A 26 -30.94 8.04 7.69
C ASP A 26 -30.81 9.56 7.71
N SER A 27 -31.91 10.28 7.94
CA SER A 27 -31.91 11.75 8.13
C SER A 27 -31.12 12.15 9.37
N THR A 28 -31.36 11.47 10.49
CA THR A 28 -30.68 11.71 11.77
C THR A 28 -29.17 11.43 11.67
N TYR A 29 -28.79 10.30 11.06
CA TYR A 29 -27.40 9.97 10.79
C TYR A 29 -26.73 11.08 9.97
N THR A 30 -27.38 11.54 8.90
CA THR A 30 -26.78 12.49 7.95
C THR A 30 -26.59 13.86 8.59
N LYS A 31 -27.54 14.32 9.42
CA LYS A 31 -27.40 15.56 10.21
C LYS A 31 -26.23 15.48 11.17
N LEU A 32 -26.15 14.39 11.96
CA LEU A 32 -25.06 14.20 12.93
C LEU A 32 -23.70 14.09 12.23
N TYR A 33 -23.61 13.35 11.12
CA TYR A 33 -22.39 13.26 10.31
C TYR A 33 -21.90 14.63 9.86
N ASN A 34 -22.81 15.45 9.33
CA ASN A 34 -22.48 16.80 8.86
C ASN A 34 -22.05 17.72 10.00
N ASP A 35 -22.72 17.65 11.16
CA ASP A 35 -22.34 18.43 12.35
C ASP A 35 -20.93 18.07 12.83
N ILE A 36 -20.58 16.78 12.87
CA ILE A 36 -19.23 16.36 13.26
C ILE A 36 -18.20 16.92 12.28
N VAL A 37 -18.43 16.76 10.97
CA VAL A 37 -17.51 17.22 9.93
C VAL A 37 -17.28 18.74 10.03
N LEU A 38 -18.38 19.51 10.09
CA LEU A 38 -18.35 20.97 9.98
C LEU A 38 -17.93 21.65 11.28
N ASN A 39 -18.39 21.16 12.42
CA ASN A 39 -18.31 21.92 13.68
C ASN A 39 -17.35 21.30 14.71
N LEU A 40 -17.18 19.98 14.72
CA LEU A 40 -16.49 19.29 15.82
C LEU A 40 -15.13 18.72 15.44
N SER A 41 -14.92 18.33 14.18
CA SER A 41 -13.70 17.60 13.77
C SER A 41 -12.40 18.35 14.09
N THR A 42 -12.41 19.68 13.97
CA THR A 42 -11.27 20.55 14.30
C THR A 42 -11.35 21.11 15.72
N ASN A 43 -12.55 21.47 16.20
CA ASN A 43 -12.73 22.21 17.46
C ASN A 43 -12.81 21.33 18.71
N ASN A 44 -13.38 20.13 18.59
CA ASN A 44 -13.49 19.16 19.67
C ASN A 44 -13.33 17.74 19.15
N PRO A 45 -12.09 17.37 18.76
CA PRO A 45 -11.85 16.11 18.07
C PRO A 45 -12.07 14.87 18.94
N LYS A 46 -11.98 14.99 20.28
CA LYS A 46 -12.34 13.90 21.19
C LYS A 46 -13.84 13.58 21.09
N LYS A 47 -14.68 14.61 21.24
CA LYS A 47 -16.14 14.48 21.08
C LYS A 47 -16.51 14.03 19.67
N ALA A 48 -15.80 14.53 18.66
CA ALA A 48 -16.01 14.11 17.26
C ALA A 48 -15.77 12.59 17.07
N LEU A 49 -14.72 12.03 17.69
CA LEU A 49 -14.45 10.59 17.65
C LEU A 49 -15.52 9.78 18.40
N GLU A 50 -15.97 10.23 19.57
CA GLU A 50 -17.04 9.59 20.33
C GLU A 50 -18.36 9.55 19.53
N LEU A 51 -18.71 10.65 18.87
CA LEU A 51 -19.90 10.71 18.01
C LEU A 51 -19.74 9.89 16.74
N SER A 52 -18.53 9.81 16.17
CA SER A 52 -18.23 8.95 15.03
C SER A 52 -18.38 7.46 15.38
N ASP A 53 -17.95 7.04 16.58
CA ASP A 53 -18.19 5.69 17.09
C ASP A 53 -19.68 5.40 17.29
N SER A 54 -20.45 6.37 17.77
CA SER A 54 -21.92 6.27 17.85
C SER A 54 -22.57 6.13 16.47
N LEU A 55 -22.11 6.90 15.47
CA LEU A 55 -22.56 6.77 14.08
C LEU A 55 -22.25 5.39 13.51
N PHE A 56 -21.10 4.81 13.84
CA PHE A 56 -20.73 3.46 13.39
C PHE A 56 -21.65 2.40 14.00
N LYS A 57 -21.88 2.43 15.32
CA LYS A 57 -22.74 1.45 16.03
C LYS A 57 -24.19 1.51 15.57
N ASN A 58 -24.70 2.70 15.27
CA ASN A 58 -26.09 2.94 14.87
C ASN A 58 -26.27 3.06 13.35
N ALA A 59 -25.27 2.70 12.56
CA ALA A 59 -25.30 2.86 11.11
C ALA A 59 -26.41 2.01 10.48
N PRO A 60 -27.30 2.61 9.66
CA PRO A 60 -28.43 1.88 9.05
C PRO A 60 -28.00 1.00 7.87
N SER A 61 -26.75 1.11 7.40
CA SER A 61 -26.22 0.29 6.30
C SER A 61 -24.70 0.13 6.39
N GLU A 62 -24.17 -0.89 5.70
CA GLU A 62 -22.72 -1.13 5.59
C GLU A 62 -21.99 0.09 5.00
N ARG A 63 -22.56 0.75 3.99
CA ARG A 63 -22.01 2.00 3.43
C ARG A 63 -21.91 3.11 4.46
N LYS A 64 -22.86 3.20 5.40
CA LYS A 64 -22.84 4.19 6.49
C LYS A 64 -21.82 3.81 7.58
N LYS A 65 -21.58 2.51 7.82
CA LYS A 65 -20.45 2.07 8.66
C LYS A 65 -19.11 2.49 8.07
N ILE A 66 -18.91 2.28 6.76
CA ILE A 66 -17.72 2.72 6.04
C ILE A 66 -17.52 4.24 6.20
N LYS A 67 -18.57 5.04 5.98
CA LYS A 67 -18.52 6.51 6.16
C LYS A 67 -18.13 6.93 7.58
N ALA A 68 -18.66 6.28 8.61
CA ALA A 68 -18.34 6.60 9.99
C ALA A 68 -16.87 6.26 10.33
N LEU A 69 -16.39 5.08 9.94
CA LEU A 69 -14.98 4.70 10.13
C LEU A 69 -14.03 5.65 9.39
N PHE A 70 -14.39 6.04 8.16
CA PHE A 70 -13.59 6.98 7.37
C PHE A 70 -13.58 8.39 7.97
N LEU A 71 -14.68 8.82 8.60
CA LEU A 71 -14.74 10.05 9.37
C LEU A 71 -13.80 10.01 10.59
N SER A 72 -13.79 8.89 11.33
CA SER A 72 -12.83 8.68 12.42
C SER A 72 -11.38 8.78 11.94
N ALA A 73 -11.08 8.18 10.78
CA ALA A 73 -9.76 8.26 10.18
C ALA A 73 -9.37 9.71 9.82
N ASP A 74 -10.27 10.49 9.22
CA ASP A 74 -10.03 11.91 8.89
C ASP A 74 -9.77 12.77 10.14
N ILE A 75 -10.56 12.58 11.20
CA ILE A 75 -10.37 13.28 12.48
C ILE A 75 -8.99 12.96 13.06
N LEU A 76 -8.56 11.69 13.01
CA LEU A 76 -7.25 11.27 13.52
C LEU A 76 -6.08 11.84 12.70
N VAL A 77 -6.22 11.95 11.37
CA VAL A 77 -5.22 12.63 10.52
C VAL A 77 -5.04 14.09 10.94
N LYS A 78 -6.14 14.80 11.21
CA LYS A 78 -6.11 16.19 11.70
C LYS A 78 -5.43 16.32 13.07
N GLN A 79 -5.35 15.24 13.85
CA GLN A 79 -4.67 15.18 15.14
C GLN A 79 -3.21 14.69 15.07
N ASP A 80 -2.62 14.51 13.88
CA ASP A 80 -1.28 13.91 13.70
C ASP A 80 -1.19 12.48 14.28
N LYS A 81 -2.31 11.73 14.22
CA LYS A 81 -2.44 10.34 14.67
C LYS A 81 -2.60 9.39 13.48
N GLN A 82 -1.59 9.37 12.60
CA GLN A 82 -1.65 8.65 11.31
C GLN A 82 -1.77 7.14 11.49
N ALA A 83 -1.11 6.55 12.50
CA ALA A 83 -1.15 5.10 12.73
C ALA A 83 -2.58 4.63 13.04
N GLU A 84 -3.28 5.35 13.92
CA GLU A 84 -4.68 5.08 14.25
C GLU A 84 -5.59 5.34 13.06
N ALA A 85 -5.37 6.45 12.32
CA ALA A 85 -6.13 6.74 11.10
C ALA A 85 -6.03 5.61 10.06
N ILE A 86 -4.83 5.07 9.86
CA ILE A 86 -4.61 3.92 8.97
C ILE A 86 -5.38 2.70 9.46
N LYS A 87 -5.42 2.42 10.76
CA LYS A 87 -6.19 1.28 11.31
C LYS A 87 -7.68 1.42 11.03
N PHE A 88 -8.27 2.59 11.28
CA PHE A 88 -9.68 2.86 10.97
C PHE A 88 -9.97 2.76 9.47
N ALA A 89 -9.06 3.24 8.61
CA ALA A 89 -9.20 3.10 7.16
C ALA A 89 -9.10 1.64 6.70
N LEU A 90 -8.25 0.81 7.31
CA LEU A 90 -8.17 -0.63 7.02
C LEU A 90 -9.42 -1.38 7.47
N GLU A 91 -10.02 -0.97 8.59
CA GLU A 91 -11.31 -1.49 9.02
C GLU A 91 -12.42 -1.07 8.05
N ALA A 92 -12.45 0.19 7.62
CA ALA A 92 -13.40 0.65 6.59
C ALA A 92 -13.23 -0.15 5.29
N LEU A 93 -11.98 -0.50 4.93
CA LEU A 93 -11.68 -1.29 3.75
C LEU A 93 -12.25 -2.71 3.84
N SER A 94 -12.25 -3.34 5.02
CA SER A 94 -12.80 -4.69 5.18
C SER A 94 -14.31 -4.70 4.94
N PHE A 95 -15.02 -3.68 5.43
CA PHE A 95 -16.44 -3.48 5.13
C PHE A 95 -16.69 -3.19 3.65
N ALA A 96 -15.89 -2.32 3.03
CA ALA A 96 -16.02 -1.99 1.61
C ALA A 96 -15.78 -3.21 0.69
N LYS A 97 -14.87 -4.11 1.07
CA LYS A 97 -14.66 -5.39 0.39
C LYS A 97 -15.83 -6.33 0.57
N LYS A 98 -16.34 -6.45 1.80
CA LYS A 98 -17.49 -7.32 2.12
C LYS A 98 -18.75 -6.90 1.38
N SER A 99 -18.96 -5.59 1.19
CA SER A 99 -20.10 -5.06 0.43
C SER A 99 -19.81 -4.91 -1.07
N GLU A 100 -18.65 -5.38 -1.55
CA GLU A 100 -18.20 -5.26 -2.95
C GLU A 100 -18.26 -3.82 -3.52
N ASP A 101 -18.14 -2.81 -2.65
CA ASP A 101 -18.27 -1.40 -3.04
C ASP A 101 -16.93 -0.89 -3.61
N ILE A 102 -16.74 -1.08 -4.92
CA ILE A 102 -15.48 -0.74 -5.61
C ILE A 102 -15.10 0.74 -5.49
N HIS A 103 -16.09 1.64 -5.42
CA HIS A 103 -15.85 3.09 -5.32
C HIS A 103 -15.26 3.43 -3.95
N TYR A 104 -15.84 2.88 -2.88
CA TYR A 104 -15.28 3.05 -1.53
C TYR A 104 -13.95 2.34 -1.36
N GLN A 105 -13.78 1.14 -1.93
CA GLN A 105 -12.49 0.45 -1.90
C GLN A 105 -11.38 1.31 -2.53
N ALA A 106 -11.59 1.83 -3.74
CA ALA A 106 -10.62 2.68 -4.41
C ALA A 106 -10.32 3.96 -3.61
N ARG A 107 -11.36 4.64 -3.11
CA ARG A 107 -11.20 5.85 -2.27
C ARG A 107 -10.38 5.57 -1.02
N ILE A 108 -10.64 4.47 -0.33
CA ILE A 108 -9.91 4.07 0.88
C ILE A 108 -8.48 3.70 0.53
N TYR A 109 -8.24 3.01 -0.59
CA TYR A 109 -6.89 2.73 -1.07
C TYR A 109 -6.07 3.99 -1.37
N GLY A 110 -6.69 5.01 -1.99
CA GLY A 110 -6.06 6.31 -2.20
C GLY A 110 -5.69 6.99 -0.88
N PHE A 111 -6.62 7.01 0.08
CA PHE A 111 -6.36 7.52 1.42
C PHE A 111 -5.22 6.78 2.13
N LEU A 112 -5.25 5.44 2.11
CA LEU A 112 -4.20 4.61 2.69
C LEU A 112 -2.85 4.85 2.03
N SER A 113 -2.80 5.09 0.71
CA SER A 113 -1.58 5.50 0.00
C SER A 113 -1.00 6.78 0.59
N THR A 114 -1.81 7.84 0.68
CA THR A 114 -1.40 9.14 1.23
C THR A 114 -0.90 9.00 2.67
N GLN A 115 -1.64 8.27 3.53
CA GLN A 115 -1.24 8.11 4.94
C GLN A 115 -0.01 7.22 5.12
N CYS A 116 0.13 6.15 4.34
CA CYS A 116 1.35 5.36 4.35
C CYS A 116 2.55 6.17 3.85
N ARG A 117 2.37 7.03 2.84
CA ARG A 117 3.42 7.93 2.35
C ARG A 117 3.84 8.94 3.41
N SER A 118 2.90 9.57 4.12
CA SER A 118 3.21 10.59 5.13
C SER A 118 4.04 10.06 6.30
N ILE A 119 3.87 8.78 6.67
CA ILE A 119 4.69 8.12 7.71
C ILE A 119 5.95 7.42 7.18
N GLY A 120 6.24 7.51 5.88
CA GLY A 120 7.41 6.85 5.28
C GLY A 120 7.23 5.36 4.95
N PHE A 121 6.02 4.80 5.04
CA PHE A 121 5.72 3.41 4.67
C PHE A 121 5.51 3.25 3.15
N TYR A 122 6.47 3.73 2.36
CA TYR A 122 6.31 3.98 0.93
C TYR A 122 5.90 2.76 0.11
N GLN A 123 6.51 1.59 0.37
CA GLN A 123 6.19 0.36 -0.37
C GLN A 123 4.72 -0.02 -0.19
N LYS A 124 4.21 0.07 1.04
CA LYS A 124 2.81 -0.26 1.34
C LYS A 124 1.84 0.77 0.77
N GLY A 125 2.20 2.04 0.82
CA GLY A 125 1.39 3.09 0.21
C GLY A 125 1.28 2.93 -1.32
N LYS A 126 2.39 2.68 -2.02
CA LYS A 126 2.39 2.37 -3.47
C LYS A 126 1.55 1.12 -3.78
N PHE A 127 1.63 0.08 -2.95
CA PHE A 127 0.78 -1.10 -3.09
C PHE A 127 -0.71 -0.72 -3.05
N TYR A 128 -1.14 0.08 -2.07
CA TYR A 128 -2.54 0.52 -1.99
C TYR A 128 -2.93 1.39 -3.17
N LEU A 129 -2.08 2.33 -3.60
CA LEU A 129 -2.35 3.16 -4.76
C LEU A 129 -2.62 2.33 -6.01
N ASN A 130 -1.82 1.29 -6.25
CA ASN A 130 -2.00 0.38 -7.39
C ASN A 130 -3.32 -0.41 -7.31
N GLN A 131 -3.72 -0.87 -6.13
CA GLN A 131 -5.01 -1.54 -5.92
C GLN A 131 -6.19 -0.62 -6.22
N GLY A 132 -6.08 0.65 -5.80
CA GLY A 132 -7.10 1.64 -6.10
C GLY A 132 -7.16 2.00 -7.59
N LEU A 133 -6.01 2.13 -8.25
CA LEU A 133 -5.92 2.34 -9.69
C LEU A 133 -6.54 1.18 -10.47
N SER A 134 -6.27 -0.08 -10.09
CA SER A 134 -6.88 -1.24 -10.76
C SER A 134 -8.40 -1.22 -10.67
N LEU A 135 -8.96 -0.85 -9.51
CA LEU A 135 -10.40 -0.73 -9.34
C LEU A 135 -10.99 0.45 -10.13
N SER A 136 -10.24 1.55 -10.27
CA SER A 136 -10.72 2.74 -11.00
C SER A 136 -11.02 2.46 -12.48
N TYR A 137 -10.40 1.45 -13.08
CA TYR A 137 -10.70 1.04 -14.45
C TYR A 137 -12.06 0.34 -14.59
N MET A 138 -12.66 -0.10 -13.49
CA MET A 138 -13.98 -0.74 -13.45
C MET A 138 -15.11 0.26 -13.20
N PHE A 139 -14.82 1.54 -13.01
CA PHE A 139 -15.84 2.56 -12.78
C PHE A 139 -16.64 2.79 -14.07
N SER A 140 -17.97 2.79 -13.94
CA SER A 140 -18.89 3.07 -15.04
C SER A 140 -19.02 4.56 -15.33
N ASP A 141 -18.87 5.42 -14.32
CA ASP A 141 -18.92 6.88 -14.46
C ASP A 141 -17.53 7.43 -14.82
N ASP A 142 -17.41 8.00 -16.02
CA ASP A 142 -16.16 8.60 -16.52
C ASP A 142 -15.69 9.79 -15.67
N LYS A 143 -16.59 10.59 -15.09
CA LYS A 143 -16.20 11.70 -14.20
C LYS A 143 -15.57 11.16 -12.92
N GLU A 144 -16.15 10.11 -12.33
CA GLU A 144 -15.58 9.48 -11.13
C GLU A 144 -14.24 8.82 -11.42
N LYS A 145 -14.12 8.16 -12.57
CA LYS A 145 -12.87 7.57 -13.05
C LYS A 145 -11.78 8.63 -13.22
N LEU A 146 -12.09 9.72 -13.92
CA LEU A 146 -11.15 10.84 -14.12
C LEU A 146 -10.75 11.48 -12.78
N ARG A 147 -11.70 11.69 -11.87
CA ARG A 147 -11.41 12.21 -10.53
C ARG A 147 -10.46 11.30 -9.76
N TYR A 148 -10.67 9.99 -9.83
CA TYR A 148 -9.78 9.03 -9.18
C TYR A 148 -8.40 9.03 -9.82
N GLN A 149 -8.33 9.01 -11.15
CA GLN A 149 -7.06 9.07 -11.89
C GLN A 149 -6.30 10.36 -11.62
N ALA A 150 -6.99 11.50 -11.45
CA ALA A 150 -6.37 12.77 -11.08
C ALA A 150 -5.71 12.68 -9.69
N MET A 151 -6.43 12.15 -8.70
CA MET A 151 -5.89 11.90 -7.36
C MET A 151 -4.72 10.92 -7.38
N ALA A 152 -4.82 9.86 -8.16
CA ALA A 152 -3.76 8.87 -8.26
C ALA A 152 -2.50 9.42 -8.96
N ASN A 153 -2.66 10.23 -10.00
CA ASN A 153 -1.53 10.94 -10.61
C ASN A 153 -0.89 11.93 -9.64
N HIS A 154 -1.67 12.67 -8.84
CA HIS A 154 -1.12 13.53 -7.79
C HIS A 154 -0.25 12.71 -6.80
N GLU A 155 -0.77 11.57 -6.32
CA GLU A 155 -0.03 10.70 -5.40
C GLU A 155 1.22 10.07 -6.04
N LEU A 156 1.16 9.64 -7.31
CA LEU A 156 2.33 9.19 -8.06
C LEU A 156 3.38 10.30 -8.16
N GLY A 157 2.95 11.54 -8.39
CA GLY A 157 3.82 12.71 -8.43
C GLY A 157 4.51 12.96 -7.08
N GLU A 158 3.80 12.85 -5.97
CA GLU A 158 4.39 12.93 -4.63
C GLU A 158 5.40 11.81 -4.37
N TYR A 159 5.14 10.57 -4.81
CA TYR A 159 6.13 9.49 -4.71
C TYR A 159 7.37 9.72 -5.57
N SER A 160 7.21 10.23 -6.80
CA SER A 160 8.34 10.61 -7.66
C SER A 160 9.14 11.75 -7.03
N PHE A 161 8.47 12.75 -6.44
CA PHE A 161 9.12 13.85 -5.76
C PHE A 161 9.97 13.38 -4.57
N ILE A 162 9.46 12.45 -3.77
CA ILE A 162 10.21 11.84 -2.65
C ILE A 162 11.42 11.03 -3.14
N ALA A 163 11.35 10.49 -4.36
CA ALA A 163 12.45 9.76 -4.99
C ALA A 163 13.43 10.68 -5.75
N ASP A 164 13.32 11.99 -5.58
CA ASP A 164 14.09 13.03 -6.30
C ASP A 164 13.93 12.99 -7.84
N ASP A 165 12.94 12.26 -8.35
CA ASP A 165 12.54 12.28 -9.76
C ASP A 165 11.62 13.47 -10.02
N PHE A 166 12.20 14.67 -10.01
CA PHE A 166 11.44 15.91 -10.19
C PHE A 166 10.81 16.02 -11.57
N LYS A 167 11.42 15.41 -12.60
CA LYS A 167 10.84 15.36 -13.95
C LYS A 167 9.58 14.50 -13.94
N GLY A 168 9.63 13.27 -13.43
CA GLY A 168 8.46 12.40 -13.32
C GLY A 168 7.37 13.00 -12.42
N ALA A 169 7.76 13.61 -11.29
CA ALA A 169 6.85 14.34 -10.43
C ALA A 169 6.11 15.45 -11.19
N SER A 170 6.83 16.21 -12.03
CA SER A 170 6.23 17.26 -12.85
C SER A 170 5.22 16.72 -13.88
N GLU A 171 5.53 15.58 -14.52
CA GLU A 171 4.66 14.96 -15.54
C GLU A 171 3.37 14.40 -14.92
N TYR A 172 3.49 13.73 -13.78
CA TYR A 172 2.33 13.26 -13.02
C TYR A 172 1.46 14.40 -12.51
N ALA A 173 2.07 15.46 -11.94
CA ALA A 173 1.33 16.64 -11.49
C ALA A 173 0.60 17.34 -12.66
N LYS A 174 1.25 17.45 -13.82
CA LYS A 174 0.63 18.00 -15.05
C LYS A 174 -0.59 17.18 -15.49
N LYS A 175 -0.50 15.84 -15.50
CA LYS A 175 -1.63 14.95 -15.80
C LYS A 175 -2.78 15.13 -14.79
N ALA A 176 -2.46 15.19 -13.51
CA ALA A 176 -3.45 15.42 -12.45
C ALA A 176 -4.17 16.78 -12.61
N ILE A 177 -3.43 17.86 -12.92
CA ILE A 177 -4.01 19.18 -13.20
C ILE A 177 -4.96 19.12 -14.40
N ALA A 178 -4.57 18.44 -15.49
CA ALA A 178 -5.41 18.30 -16.66
C ALA A 178 -6.73 17.60 -16.34
N TYR A 179 -6.69 16.51 -15.59
CA TYR A 179 -7.89 15.75 -15.21
C TYR A 179 -8.75 16.46 -14.17
N TYR A 180 -8.17 17.13 -13.17
CA TYR A 180 -8.94 17.97 -12.26
C TYR A 180 -9.57 19.18 -12.97
N GLY A 181 -8.90 19.69 -14.01
CA GLY A 181 -9.38 20.79 -14.83
C GLY A 181 -10.70 20.50 -15.54
N THR A 182 -10.99 19.23 -15.86
CA THR A 182 -12.25 18.81 -16.49
C THR A 182 -13.41 18.60 -15.52
N LEU A 183 -13.17 18.69 -14.21
CA LEU A 183 -14.24 18.61 -13.21
C LEU A 183 -15.05 19.91 -13.21
N ASP A 184 -16.30 19.81 -12.75
CA ASP A 184 -17.18 20.97 -12.60
C ASP A 184 -16.60 21.96 -11.58
N ASP A 185 -16.76 23.25 -11.86
CA ASP A 185 -16.27 24.33 -11.00
C ASP A 185 -16.86 24.19 -9.59
N SER A 186 -15.96 24.06 -8.62
CA SER A 186 -16.32 23.84 -7.22
C SER A 186 -15.15 24.22 -6.32
N GLN A 187 -15.46 24.57 -5.07
CA GLN A 187 -14.44 24.80 -4.04
C GLN A 187 -13.49 23.60 -3.89
N TYR A 188 -14.03 22.38 -4.03
CA TYR A 188 -13.24 21.15 -4.04
C TYR A 188 -12.26 21.10 -5.22
N ARG A 189 -12.69 21.45 -6.43
CA ARG A 189 -11.84 21.49 -7.62
C ARG A 189 -10.69 22.47 -7.42
N SER A 190 -10.98 23.71 -7.02
CA SER A 190 -9.94 24.71 -6.77
C SER A 190 -8.96 24.24 -5.68
N PHE A 191 -9.44 23.57 -4.64
CA PHE A 191 -8.59 23.03 -3.58
C PHE A 191 -7.61 21.95 -4.08
N VAL A 192 -8.10 20.96 -4.84
CA VAL A 192 -7.24 19.88 -5.35
C VAL A 192 -6.30 20.36 -6.45
N LEU A 193 -6.72 21.35 -7.25
CA LEU A 193 -5.85 22.04 -8.21
C LEU A 193 -4.73 22.79 -7.49
N ALA A 194 -5.05 23.58 -6.47
CA ALA A 194 -4.06 24.33 -5.69
C ALA A 194 -2.98 23.41 -5.10
N ASN A 195 -3.40 22.30 -4.48
CA ASN A 195 -2.49 21.31 -3.93
C ASN A 195 -1.62 20.66 -5.03
N THR A 196 -2.20 20.35 -6.19
CA THR A 196 -1.45 19.73 -7.30
C THR A 196 -0.51 20.71 -7.99
N ARG A 197 -0.91 21.98 -8.15
CA ARG A 197 -0.07 23.07 -8.65
C ARG A 197 1.10 23.35 -7.73
N GLN A 198 0.89 23.25 -6.42
CA GLN A 198 1.95 23.36 -5.43
C GLN A 198 3.03 22.25 -5.61
N LEU A 199 2.62 21.00 -5.83
CA LEU A 199 3.54 19.91 -6.19
C LEU A 199 4.26 20.17 -7.52
N TYR A 200 3.53 20.66 -8.53
CA TYR A 200 4.10 20.99 -9.83
C TYR A 200 5.17 22.09 -9.72
N ALA A 201 4.88 23.15 -8.98
CA ALA A 201 5.81 24.25 -8.70
C ALA A 201 7.06 23.78 -7.94
N ARG A 202 6.88 22.94 -6.90
CA ARG A 202 8.01 22.31 -6.19
C ARG A 202 8.87 21.45 -7.10
N SER A 203 8.25 20.73 -8.03
CA SER A 203 8.98 19.91 -9.01
C SER A 203 9.84 20.78 -9.93
N TYR A 204 9.32 21.93 -10.38
CA TYR A 204 10.12 22.92 -11.12
C TYR A 204 11.27 23.51 -10.29
N LEU A 205 11.05 23.79 -8.99
CA LEU A 205 12.14 24.18 -8.09
C LEU A 205 13.24 23.11 -8.02
N GLY A 206 12.86 21.83 -7.91
CA GLY A 206 13.80 20.70 -7.93
C GLY A 206 14.61 20.63 -9.23
N LEU A 207 14.01 21.05 -10.35
CA LEU A 207 14.66 21.17 -11.66
C LEU A 207 15.42 22.50 -11.87
N ASN A 208 15.57 23.32 -10.83
CA ASN A 208 16.19 24.66 -10.87
C ASN A 208 15.50 25.66 -11.83
N LYS A 209 14.24 25.43 -12.18
CA LYS A 209 13.40 26.28 -13.02
C LYS A 209 12.60 27.26 -12.15
N ASN A 210 13.30 28.21 -11.56
CA ASN A 210 12.77 29.06 -10.50
C ASN A 210 11.66 30.02 -10.97
N VAL A 211 11.71 30.50 -12.21
CA VAL A 211 10.70 31.43 -12.75
C VAL A 211 9.39 30.68 -13.01
N GLU A 212 9.45 29.50 -13.61
CA GLU A 212 8.29 28.65 -13.85
C GLU A 212 7.67 28.17 -12.53
N ALA A 213 8.51 27.81 -11.55
CA ALA A 213 8.04 27.49 -10.21
C ALA A 213 7.25 28.66 -9.58
N LEU A 214 7.77 29.89 -9.67
CA LEU A 214 7.11 31.07 -9.11
C LEU A 214 5.73 31.29 -9.75
N ASN A 215 5.64 31.16 -11.08
CA ASN A 215 4.38 31.29 -11.80
C ASN A 215 3.35 30.25 -11.31
N HIS A 216 3.77 29.00 -11.12
CA HIS A 216 2.87 27.96 -10.63
C HIS A 216 2.48 28.13 -9.16
N PHE A 217 3.37 28.63 -8.30
CA PHE A 217 2.99 28.98 -6.94
C PHE A 217 1.99 30.14 -6.88
N LYS A 218 2.10 31.12 -7.78
CA LYS A 218 1.13 32.21 -7.88
C LYS A 218 -0.26 31.66 -8.24
N ILE A 219 -0.34 30.80 -9.27
CA ILE A 219 -1.60 30.14 -9.65
C ILE A 219 -2.17 29.33 -8.48
N ALA A 220 -1.34 28.52 -7.81
CA ALA A 220 -1.77 27.76 -6.64
C ALA A 220 -2.31 28.67 -5.52
N SER A 221 -1.72 29.86 -5.34
CA SER A 221 -2.17 30.84 -4.35
C SER A 221 -3.49 31.51 -4.71
N ASP A 222 -3.87 31.55 -5.98
CA ASP A 222 -5.17 32.07 -6.39
C ASP A 222 -6.23 30.97 -6.27
N GLU A 223 -5.93 29.75 -6.72
CA GLU A 223 -6.80 28.57 -6.55
C GLU A 223 -7.10 28.27 -5.07
N ILE A 224 -6.15 28.46 -4.15
CA ILE A 224 -6.39 28.24 -2.71
C ILE A 224 -7.35 29.28 -2.09
N LYS A 225 -7.33 30.52 -2.62
CA LYS A 225 -8.27 31.58 -2.21
C LYS A 225 -9.67 31.33 -2.74
N GLU A 226 -9.77 30.91 -4.00
CA GLU A 226 -11.04 30.48 -4.60
C GLU A 226 -11.65 29.31 -3.81
N ALA A 227 -10.79 28.40 -3.34
CA ALA A 227 -11.17 27.32 -2.45
C ALA A 227 -11.52 27.78 -1.01
N GLN A 228 -11.41 29.08 -0.68
CA GLN A 228 -11.58 29.65 0.65
C GLN A 228 -10.75 28.90 1.73
N ALA A 229 -9.55 28.47 1.34
CA ALA A 229 -8.69 27.61 2.13
C ALA A 229 -7.38 28.31 2.53
N ASP A 230 -7.41 29.64 2.65
CA ASP A 230 -6.26 30.50 3.02
C ASP A 230 -5.61 30.12 4.35
N ASN A 231 -6.39 29.51 5.25
CA ASN A 231 -5.91 29.07 6.56
C ASN A 231 -5.45 27.60 6.59
N SER A 232 -5.41 26.93 5.45
CA SER A 232 -5.02 25.53 5.35
C SER A 232 -3.50 25.35 5.42
N ILE A 233 -3.07 24.13 5.76
CA ILE A 233 -1.66 23.73 5.65
C ILE A 233 -1.11 23.94 4.23
N TYR A 234 -1.94 23.78 3.19
CA TYR A 234 -1.52 23.97 1.80
C TYR A 234 -1.22 25.43 1.48
N ALA A 235 -1.99 26.38 2.02
CA ALA A 235 -1.68 27.81 1.89
C ALA A 235 -0.34 28.16 2.54
N ALA A 236 -0.02 27.53 3.68
CA ALA A 236 1.27 27.67 4.35
C ALA A 236 2.42 27.08 3.51
N LEU A 237 2.22 25.90 2.92
CA LEU A 237 3.19 25.26 2.03
C LEU A 237 3.40 26.01 0.71
N ILE A 238 2.35 26.63 0.14
CA ILE A 238 2.47 27.52 -1.02
C ILE A 238 3.29 28.76 -0.65
N SER A 239 3.02 29.36 0.51
CA SER A 239 3.79 30.51 1.01
C SER A 239 5.26 30.14 1.25
N GLN A 240 5.54 28.99 1.86
CA GLN A 240 6.89 28.49 2.07
C GLN A 240 7.62 28.26 0.73
N GLY A 241 6.98 27.58 -0.22
CA GLY A 241 7.56 27.33 -1.55
C GLY A 241 7.82 28.62 -2.34
N THR A 242 6.92 29.59 -2.24
CA THR A 242 7.08 30.93 -2.84
C THR A 242 8.29 31.67 -2.23
N GLY A 243 8.42 31.65 -0.91
CA GLY A 243 9.54 32.27 -0.21
C GLY A 243 10.89 31.64 -0.57
N GLU A 244 10.95 30.30 -0.65
CA GLU A 244 12.12 29.58 -1.12
C GLU A 244 12.46 29.90 -2.59
N THR A 245 11.45 30.06 -3.45
CA THR A 245 11.63 30.47 -4.84
C THR A 245 12.25 31.87 -4.93
N PHE A 246 11.73 32.83 -4.17
CA PHE A 246 12.30 34.19 -4.11
C PHE A 246 13.73 34.20 -3.57
N ARG A 247 14.03 33.36 -2.57
CA ARG A 247 15.39 33.21 -2.04
C ARG A 247 16.36 32.75 -3.13
N ARG A 248 15.98 31.75 -3.93
CA ARG A 248 16.77 31.27 -5.08
C ARG A 248 16.92 32.30 -6.20
N LEU A 249 15.93 33.17 -6.37
CA LEU A 249 15.97 34.31 -7.28
C LEU A 249 16.71 35.54 -6.71
N MET A 250 17.35 35.41 -5.54
CA MET A 250 18.07 36.48 -4.84
C MET A 250 17.18 37.70 -4.48
N LYS A 251 15.86 37.53 -4.41
CA LYS A 251 14.89 38.56 -4.00
C LYS A 251 14.63 38.46 -2.49
N SER A 252 15.58 38.95 -1.70
CA SER A 252 15.62 38.74 -0.25
C SER A 252 14.37 39.21 0.50
N ASP A 253 13.87 40.42 0.21
CA ASP A 253 12.75 41.00 0.96
C ASP A 253 11.45 40.23 0.71
N SER A 254 11.22 39.83 -0.54
CA SER A 254 10.12 38.95 -0.91
C SER A 254 10.27 37.58 -0.26
N ALA A 255 11.47 37.00 -0.25
CA ALA A 255 11.72 35.73 0.43
C ALA A 255 11.35 35.80 1.92
N HIS A 256 11.79 36.86 2.61
CA HIS A 256 11.47 37.07 4.02
C HIS A 256 9.96 37.19 4.26
N LEU A 257 9.26 38.01 3.46
CA LEU A 257 7.82 38.20 3.57
C LEU A 257 7.05 36.87 3.54
N TYR A 258 7.32 36.04 2.52
CA TYR A 258 6.60 34.79 2.33
C TYR A 258 7.00 33.70 3.34
N LEU A 259 8.28 33.62 3.73
CA LEU A 259 8.73 32.68 4.75
C LEU A 259 8.18 33.03 6.15
N THR A 260 8.14 34.32 6.50
CA THR A 260 7.53 34.78 7.75
C THR A 260 6.01 34.54 7.75
N LYS A 261 5.34 34.71 6.60
CA LYS A 261 3.93 34.31 6.45
C LYS A 261 3.74 32.82 6.74
N ALA A 262 4.59 31.95 6.17
CA ALA A 262 4.53 30.51 6.42
C ALA A 262 4.84 30.14 7.89
N LEU A 263 5.73 30.87 8.55
CA LEU A 263 6.07 30.67 9.96
C LEU A 263 4.87 30.85 10.89
N ARG A 264 4.05 31.89 10.68
CA ARG A 264 2.84 32.14 11.48
C ARG A 264 1.85 30.95 11.45
N PHE A 265 1.80 30.22 10.34
CA PHE A 265 0.99 29.00 10.26
C PHE A 265 1.51 27.86 11.13
N THR A 266 2.81 27.80 11.40
CA THR A 266 3.38 26.74 12.27
C THR A 266 2.99 26.88 13.75
N GLU A 267 2.58 28.09 14.15
CA GLU A 267 2.11 28.42 15.50
C GLU A 267 0.63 28.04 15.68
N THR A 268 -0.16 28.18 14.63
CA THR A 268 -1.61 27.91 14.63
C THR A 268 -1.93 26.46 14.24
N VAL A 269 -1.16 25.89 13.33
CA VAL A 269 -1.29 24.52 12.82
C VAL A 269 -0.15 23.68 13.38
N ASN A 270 -0.43 22.88 14.40
CA ASN A 270 0.54 21.96 14.98
C ASN A 270 0.77 20.75 14.05
N ASN A 271 1.54 20.95 12.98
CA ASN A 271 1.87 19.92 12.00
C ASN A 271 3.38 19.79 11.83
N SER A 272 3.88 18.57 12.07
CA SER A 272 5.33 18.27 12.04
C SER A 272 5.93 18.48 10.64
N PHE A 273 5.23 18.06 9.58
CA PHE A 273 5.70 18.21 8.20
C PHE A 273 5.85 19.68 7.77
N LEU A 274 4.87 20.53 8.10
CA LEU A 274 4.96 21.97 7.82
C LEU A 274 6.14 22.62 8.57
N LYS A 275 6.29 22.29 9.86
CA LYS A 275 7.38 22.81 10.70
C LYS A 275 8.76 22.47 10.11
N GLU A 276 8.95 21.22 9.67
CA GLU A 276 10.19 20.80 9.01
C GLU A 276 10.52 21.70 7.81
N LYS A 277 9.56 21.87 6.89
CA LYS A 277 9.79 22.65 5.66
C LYS A 277 10.04 24.13 5.91
N VAL A 278 9.30 24.72 6.84
CA VAL A 278 9.44 26.15 7.17
C VAL A 278 10.76 26.43 7.88
N TYR A 279 11.15 25.61 8.88
CA TYR A 279 12.41 25.80 9.60
C TYR A 279 13.63 25.57 8.71
N GLU A 280 13.59 24.59 7.82
CA GLU A 280 14.64 24.38 6.80
C GLU A 280 14.80 25.62 5.91
N SER A 281 13.69 26.15 5.38
CA SER A 281 13.70 27.30 4.48
C SER A 281 14.20 28.58 5.16
N LEU A 282 13.78 28.82 6.40
CA LEU A 282 14.26 29.95 7.20
C LEU A 282 15.73 29.82 7.54
N SER A 283 16.20 28.62 7.91
CA SER A 283 17.63 28.38 8.15
C SER A 283 18.46 28.71 6.91
N ASN A 284 18.04 28.23 5.74
CA ASN A 284 18.69 28.51 4.45
C ASN A 284 18.64 30.00 4.08
N TYR A 285 17.52 30.68 4.37
CA TYR A 285 17.37 32.12 4.17
C TYR A 285 18.37 32.92 5.02
N TYR A 286 18.40 32.71 6.33
CA TYR A 286 19.29 33.42 7.24
C TYR A 286 20.77 33.11 6.97
N LYS A 287 21.08 31.86 6.61
CA LYS A 287 22.43 31.46 6.18
C LYS A 287 22.86 32.24 4.93
N GLY A 288 22.00 32.33 3.92
CA GLY A 288 22.27 33.11 2.70
C GLY A 288 22.43 34.62 2.93
N ARG A 289 21.91 35.13 4.05
CA ARG A 289 22.05 36.53 4.50
C ARG A 289 23.28 36.79 5.37
N GLY A 290 24.08 35.77 5.69
CA GLY A 290 25.19 35.89 6.63
C GLY A 290 24.76 36.03 8.10
N GLN A 291 23.49 35.82 8.42
CA GLN A 291 22.95 35.92 9.78
C GLN A 291 23.07 34.58 10.51
N ALA A 292 24.30 34.25 10.93
CA ALA A 292 24.67 32.93 11.46
C ALA A 292 23.82 32.51 12.67
N ASP A 293 23.61 33.39 13.64
CA ASP A 293 22.85 33.06 14.86
C ASP A 293 21.41 32.63 14.54
N SER A 294 20.73 33.41 13.70
CA SER A 294 19.37 33.09 13.25
C SER A 294 19.33 31.78 12.45
N ALA A 295 20.32 31.55 11.58
CA ALA A 295 20.41 30.33 10.81
C ALA A 295 20.55 29.08 11.71
N VAL A 296 21.36 29.16 12.77
CA VAL A 296 21.57 28.09 13.74
C VAL A 296 20.31 27.81 14.58
N VAL A 297 19.58 28.86 14.99
CA VAL A 297 18.32 28.70 15.71
C VAL A 297 17.32 27.87 14.90
N TYR A 298 17.09 28.24 13.63
CA TYR A 298 16.16 27.51 12.79
C TYR A 298 16.66 26.12 12.39
N LEU A 299 17.97 25.95 12.19
CA LEU A 299 18.57 24.64 11.94
C LEU A 299 18.36 23.69 13.13
N THR A 300 18.48 24.20 14.35
CA THR A 300 18.26 23.42 15.58
C THR A 300 16.80 23.00 15.70
N LYS A 301 15.85 23.94 15.48
CA LYS A 301 14.41 23.64 15.45
C LYS A 301 14.06 22.59 14.38
N TYR A 302 14.65 22.71 13.20
CA TYR A 302 14.50 21.75 12.10
C TYR A 302 14.98 20.35 12.50
N ASN A 303 16.23 20.23 13.00
CA ASN A 303 16.82 18.95 13.40
C ASN A 303 16.02 18.26 14.52
N GLN A 304 15.54 19.03 15.50
CA GLN A 304 14.68 18.51 16.56
C GLN A 304 13.35 17.98 16.01
N THR A 305 12.71 18.75 15.12
CA THR A 305 11.43 18.36 14.49
C THR A 305 11.60 17.08 13.66
N ILE A 306 12.63 17.01 12.81
CA ILE A 306 12.93 15.81 12.03
C ILE A 306 13.19 14.58 12.91
N ARG A 307 13.98 14.73 13.98
CA ARG A 307 14.28 13.60 14.86
C ARG A 307 13.00 13.05 15.50
N ASN A 308 12.13 13.94 15.97
CA ASN A 308 10.84 13.57 16.56
C ASN A 308 9.93 12.89 15.53
N SER A 309 9.77 13.50 14.36
CA SER A 309 9.00 12.99 13.23
C SER A 309 9.46 11.61 12.78
N ARG A 310 10.77 11.39 12.60
CA ARG A 310 11.33 10.07 12.25
C ARG A 310 11.03 9.01 13.31
N ASN A 311 11.13 9.35 14.59
CA ASN A 311 10.83 8.43 15.68
C ASN A 311 9.33 8.08 15.73
N LEU A 312 8.45 9.06 15.54
CA LEU A 312 7.00 8.87 15.47
C LEU A 312 6.60 8.02 14.25
N ASN A 313 7.17 8.30 13.09
CA ASN A 313 6.95 7.56 11.86
C ASN A 313 7.38 6.10 12.00
N LYS A 314 8.54 5.83 12.59
CA LYS A 314 8.99 4.46 12.87
C LYS A 314 7.99 3.71 13.77
N LYS A 315 7.57 4.32 14.87
CA LYS A 315 6.54 3.75 15.77
C LYS A 315 5.23 3.50 15.03
N SER A 316 4.82 4.43 14.17
CA SER A 316 3.60 4.32 13.37
C SER A 316 3.66 3.14 12.40
N ILE A 317 4.80 2.96 11.72
CA ILE A 317 5.06 1.81 10.83
C ILE A 317 4.99 0.50 11.61
N ASP A 318 5.58 0.44 12.80
CA ASP A 318 5.54 -0.77 13.66
C ASP A 318 4.09 -1.11 14.06
N VAL A 319 3.31 -0.11 14.49
CA VAL A 319 1.89 -0.28 14.85
C VAL A 319 1.07 -0.79 13.67
N VAL A 320 1.22 -0.17 12.49
CA VAL A 320 0.50 -0.57 11.28
C VAL A 320 0.92 -1.97 10.82
N SER A 321 2.21 -2.28 10.85
CA SER A 321 2.74 -3.59 10.46
C SER A 321 2.21 -4.70 11.37
N ASN A 322 2.20 -4.47 12.68
CA ASN A 322 1.65 -5.41 13.65
C ASN A 322 0.14 -5.62 13.44
N TYR A 323 -0.61 -4.55 13.17
CA TYR A 323 -2.04 -4.65 12.87
C TYR A 323 -2.30 -5.49 11.59
N LEU A 324 -1.55 -5.24 10.52
CA LEU A 324 -1.66 -5.99 9.27
C LEU A 324 -1.30 -7.48 9.46
N ASN A 325 -0.24 -7.77 10.22
CA ASN A 325 0.18 -9.14 10.51
C ASN A 325 -0.85 -9.88 11.38
N LYS A 326 -1.44 -9.20 12.38
CA LYS A 326 -2.51 -9.77 13.20
C LYS A 326 -3.70 -10.19 12.35
N ASN A 327 -4.17 -9.31 11.47
CA ASN A 327 -5.31 -9.60 10.60
C ASN A 327 -4.99 -10.74 9.61
N ARG A 328 -3.78 -10.76 9.04
CA ARG A 328 -3.33 -11.86 8.17
C ARG A 328 -3.28 -13.20 8.88
N ASN A 329 -2.77 -13.23 10.11
CA ASN A 329 -2.73 -14.44 10.91
C ASN A 329 -4.14 -14.96 11.24
N GLN A 330 -5.07 -14.05 11.57
CA GLN A 330 -6.46 -14.40 11.84
C GLN A 330 -7.16 -14.97 10.60
N GLU A 331 -6.97 -14.39 9.41
CA GLU A 331 -7.46 -14.97 8.15
C GLU A 331 -6.84 -16.35 7.88
N SER A 332 -5.54 -16.51 8.09
CA SER A 332 -4.86 -17.79 7.87
C SER A 332 -5.36 -18.90 8.81
N LEU A 333 -5.68 -18.54 10.06
CA LEU A 333 -6.23 -19.46 11.05
C LEU A 333 -7.64 -19.90 10.65
N ASN A 334 -8.49 -18.97 10.20
CA ASN A 334 -9.83 -19.29 9.72
C ASN A 334 -9.79 -20.23 8.50
N ASN A 335 -8.90 -19.96 7.54
CA ASN A 335 -8.72 -20.83 6.37
C ASN A 335 -8.25 -22.24 6.77
N TRP A 336 -7.39 -22.35 7.80
CA TRP A 336 -6.95 -23.63 8.33
C TRP A 336 -8.09 -24.39 9.01
N ILE A 337 -8.94 -23.72 9.79
CA ILE A 337 -10.13 -24.31 10.42
C ILE A 337 -11.10 -24.85 9.37
N TRP A 338 -11.36 -24.10 8.30
CA TRP A 338 -12.16 -24.58 7.17
C TRP A 338 -11.54 -25.81 6.49
N GLY A 339 -10.21 -25.79 6.29
CA GLY A 339 -9.47 -26.94 5.74
C GLY A 339 -9.58 -28.19 6.60
N MET A 340 -9.54 -28.05 7.92
CA MET A 340 -9.78 -29.15 8.86
C MET A 340 -11.21 -29.68 8.76
N GLY A 341 -12.21 -28.78 8.69
CA GLY A 341 -13.63 -29.17 8.55
C GLY A 341 -13.89 -29.99 7.28
N ILE A 342 -13.34 -29.56 6.15
CA ILE A 342 -13.44 -30.28 4.87
C ILE A 342 -12.74 -31.65 4.97
N SER A 343 -11.56 -31.70 5.60
CA SER A 343 -10.82 -32.96 5.77
C SER A 343 -11.60 -33.97 6.63
N ILE A 344 -12.25 -33.52 7.70
CA ILE A 344 -13.08 -34.37 8.57
C ILE A 344 -14.28 -34.91 7.79
N LEU A 345 -14.96 -34.07 7.00
CA LEU A 345 -16.10 -34.49 6.17
C LEU A 345 -15.71 -35.55 5.13
N LEU A 346 -14.54 -35.40 4.50
CA LEU A 346 -14.01 -36.38 3.56
C LEU A 346 -13.68 -37.71 4.23
N ILE A 347 -13.07 -37.66 5.43
CA ILE A 347 -12.76 -38.87 6.21
C ILE A 347 -14.05 -39.57 6.64
N SER A 348 -15.04 -38.85 7.17
CA SER A 348 -16.32 -39.44 7.56
C SER A 348 -17.09 -40.01 6.37
N GLY A 349 -17.05 -39.34 5.21
CA GLY A 349 -17.64 -39.84 3.97
C GLY A 349 -16.95 -41.11 3.49
N GLY A 350 -15.61 -41.15 3.51
CA GLY A 350 -14.82 -42.33 3.17
C GLY A 350 -15.09 -43.52 4.10
N ILE A 351 -15.20 -43.27 5.42
CA ILE A 351 -15.58 -44.28 6.41
C ILE A 351 -17.00 -44.79 6.13
N GLY A 352 -17.96 -43.91 5.84
CA GLY A 352 -19.32 -44.28 5.47
C GLY A 352 -19.37 -45.17 4.21
N VAL A 353 -18.63 -44.80 3.16
CA VAL A 353 -18.51 -45.60 1.94
C VAL A 353 -17.86 -46.97 2.21
N TYR A 354 -16.83 -47.00 3.05
CA TYR A 354 -16.18 -48.24 3.46
C TYR A 354 -17.14 -49.18 4.19
N PHE A 355 -17.90 -48.69 5.17
CA PHE A 355 -18.89 -49.50 5.88
C PHE A 355 -20.06 -49.91 4.99
N TYR A 356 -20.49 -49.05 4.07
CA TYR A 356 -21.51 -49.38 3.07
C TYR A 356 -21.05 -50.52 2.14
N ARG A 357 -19.81 -50.45 1.63
CA ARG A 357 -19.21 -51.52 0.83
C ARG A 357 -19.02 -52.80 1.64
N LYS A 358 -18.56 -52.70 2.89
CA LYS A 358 -18.42 -53.86 3.79
C LYS A 358 -19.76 -54.56 4.01
N LYS A 359 -20.85 -53.80 4.21
CA LYS A 359 -22.21 -54.34 4.38
C LYS A 359 -22.74 -55.02 3.11
N GLN A 360 -22.40 -54.54 1.91
CA GLN A 360 -22.73 -55.23 0.65
C GLN A 360 -21.94 -56.52 0.46
N VAL A 361 -20.67 -56.56 0.87
CA VAL A 361 -19.81 -57.75 0.74
C VAL A 361 -20.20 -58.85 1.76
N THR A 362 -20.64 -58.49 2.97
CA THR A 362 -21.10 -59.48 3.97
C THR A 362 -22.41 -60.20 3.60
N PHE A 363 -23.16 -59.72 2.59
CA PHE A 363 -24.39 -60.39 2.14
C PHE A 363 -24.16 -61.40 0.99
N LEU A 364 -22.94 -61.50 0.45
CA LEU A 364 -22.66 -62.26 -0.79
C LEU A 364 -21.70 -63.44 -0.66
N THR A 365 -21.23 -63.80 0.55
CA THR A 365 -20.30 -64.93 0.70
C THR A 365 -20.66 -65.80 1.91
N THR A 366 -21.43 -66.85 1.65
CA THR A 366 -21.31 -68.14 2.36
C THR A 366 -20.53 -69.08 1.44
N ASP A 367 -19.67 -69.88 2.04
CA ASP A 367 -18.91 -71.02 1.49
C ASP A 367 -17.46 -70.84 0.97
N VAL A 368 -16.55 -71.29 1.86
CA VAL A 368 -15.46 -72.28 1.67
C VAL A 368 -14.05 -71.79 1.26
N LEU A 369 -13.17 -71.86 2.28
CA LEU A 369 -11.75 -72.27 2.38
C LEU A 369 -10.61 -71.45 1.71
N GLU A 370 -9.80 -70.87 2.60
CA GLU A 370 -8.36 -70.52 2.47
C GLU A 370 -7.46 -71.77 2.74
N PRO A 371 -6.13 -71.79 2.44
CA PRO A 371 -5.22 -70.63 2.47
C PRO A 371 -4.08 -70.52 1.42
N ASN A 372 -3.52 -69.30 1.42
CA ASN A 372 -2.17 -68.88 1.04
C ASN A 372 -1.83 -68.66 -0.45
N THR A 373 -1.67 -67.39 -0.84
CA THR A 373 -0.41 -66.79 -1.34
C THR A 373 -0.62 -65.32 -1.75
N SER A 374 0.50 -64.59 -1.81
CA SER A 374 0.79 -63.40 -2.63
C SER A 374 0.81 -62.02 -1.96
N ASP A 375 2.05 -61.58 -1.72
CA ASP A 375 2.65 -60.33 -2.19
C ASP A 375 1.92 -59.00 -2.01
N ASP A 376 2.56 -58.21 -1.16
CA ASP A 376 2.58 -56.75 -1.17
C ASP A 376 2.87 -56.21 -2.59
N LYS A 377 1.82 -55.90 -3.36
CA LYS A 377 1.92 -55.06 -4.55
C LYS A 377 1.72 -53.60 -4.15
N THR A 378 2.81 -52.98 -3.72
CA THR A 378 3.04 -51.56 -3.94
C THR A 378 2.92 -51.31 -5.45
N THR A 379 1.93 -50.52 -5.88
CA THR A 379 1.80 -50.15 -7.29
C THR A 379 3.03 -49.34 -7.70
N THR A 380 3.96 -49.99 -8.41
CA THR A 380 5.15 -49.36 -8.99
C THR A 380 4.70 -48.34 -10.02
N VAL A 381 4.89 -47.06 -9.69
CA VAL A 381 4.81 -46.00 -10.69
C VAL A 381 6.07 -46.14 -11.54
N GLU A 382 5.93 -46.49 -12.81
CA GLU A 382 7.04 -46.54 -13.76
C GLU A 382 6.78 -45.48 -14.84
N LEU A 383 7.73 -44.56 -15.02
CA LEU A 383 7.66 -43.51 -16.04
C LEU A 383 8.19 -44.06 -17.37
N SER A 384 7.45 -43.89 -18.47
CA SER A 384 7.97 -44.22 -19.79
C SER A 384 9.14 -43.30 -20.16
N ALA A 385 10.05 -43.79 -21.01
CA ALA A 385 11.18 -43.01 -21.51
C ALA A 385 10.72 -41.71 -22.21
N GLU A 386 9.60 -41.75 -22.94
CA GLU A 386 8.99 -40.59 -23.58
C GLU A 386 8.51 -39.53 -22.57
N MET A 387 7.96 -39.96 -21.43
CA MET A 387 7.50 -39.04 -20.38
C MET A 387 8.67 -38.39 -19.65
N ILE A 388 9.75 -39.14 -19.44
CA ILE A 388 11.01 -38.62 -18.87
C ILE A 388 11.60 -37.54 -19.81
N ASP A 389 11.66 -37.81 -21.11
CA ASP A 389 12.20 -36.85 -22.08
C ASP A 389 11.33 -35.59 -22.16
N LYS A 390 10.00 -35.75 -22.17
CA LYS A 390 9.04 -34.63 -22.09
C LYS A 390 9.27 -33.77 -20.83
N PHE A 391 9.49 -34.40 -19.67
CA PHE A 391 9.76 -33.67 -18.44
C PHE A 391 11.10 -32.92 -18.51
N ASN A 392 12.15 -33.53 -19.05
CA ASN A 392 13.45 -32.86 -19.23
C ASN A 392 13.32 -31.61 -20.12
N GLN A 393 12.66 -31.72 -21.28
CA GLN A 393 12.46 -30.59 -22.21
C GLN A 393 11.67 -29.45 -21.56
N LYS A 394 10.57 -29.76 -20.87
CA LYS A 394 9.75 -28.76 -20.17
C LYS A 394 10.48 -28.12 -18.99
N LEU A 395 11.31 -28.89 -18.30
CA LEU A 395 12.13 -28.39 -17.20
C LEU A 395 13.21 -27.44 -17.71
N GLU A 396 13.83 -27.72 -18.86
CA GLU A 396 14.79 -26.82 -19.51
C GLU A 396 14.14 -25.48 -19.87
N ILE A 397 12.92 -25.49 -20.43
CA ILE A 397 12.16 -24.26 -20.72
C ILE A 397 11.88 -23.49 -19.42
N PHE A 398 11.41 -24.17 -18.39
CA PHE A 398 11.15 -23.58 -17.08
C PHE A 398 12.39 -22.90 -16.46
N GLU A 399 13.56 -23.56 -16.56
CA GLU A 399 14.83 -23.02 -16.09
C GLU A 399 15.27 -21.81 -16.92
N LYS A 400 15.16 -21.89 -18.25
CA LYS A 400 15.54 -20.81 -19.18
C LYS A 400 14.71 -19.55 -18.98
N GLU A 401 13.41 -19.71 -18.74
CA GLU A 401 12.48 -18.61 -18.46
C GLU A 401 12.63 -18.05 -17.04
N LYS A 402 13.48 -18.66 -16.20
CA LYS A 402 13.75 -18.26 -14.81
C LYS A 402 12.48 -18.15 -13.96
N LYS A 403 11.45 -18.95 -14.29
CA LYS A 403 10.17 -19.00 -13.55
C LYS A 403 10.36 -19.35 -12.07
N PHE A 404 11.45 -20.07 -11.73
CA PHE A 404 11.83 -20.34 -10.35
C PHE A 404 12.11 -19.09 -9.51
N LEU A 405 12.33 -17.90 -10.10
CA LEU A 405 12.52 -16.65 -9.35
C LEU A 405 11.21 -16.09 -8.79
N ASP A 406 10.05 -16.55 -9.25
CA ASP A 406 8.77 -16.16 -8.67
C ASP A 406 8.61 -16.79 -7.27
N LYS A 407 8.40 -15.93 -6.27
CA LYS A 407 8.24 -16.30 -4.85
C LYS A 407 6.95 -17.07 -4.58
N THR A 408 5.96 -16.93 -5.46
CA THR A 408 4.67 -17.60 -5.38
C THR A 408 4.64 -18.92 -6.14
N PHE A 409 5.70 -19.24 -6.89
CA PHE A 409 5.80 -20.47 -7.67
C PHE A 409 5.75 -21.69 -6.75
N SER A 410 4.71 -22.50 -6.93
CA SER A 410 4.39 -23.64 -6.08
C SER A 410 4.70 -24.97 -6.77
N TYR A 411 4.76 -26.03 -5.98
CA TYR A 411 4.95 -27.39 -6.49
C TYR A 411 3.86 -27.80 -7.50
N SER A 412 2.61 -27.42 -7.25
CA SER A 412 1.49 -27.68 -8.16
C SER A 412 1.61 -26.92 -9.48
N MET A 413 2.19 -25.71 -9.45
CA MET A 413 2.49 -24.94 -10.67
C MET A 413 3.58 -25.64 -11.50
N LEU A 414 4.61 -26.20 -10.86
CA LEU A 414 5.62 -27.00 -11.57
C LEU A 414 5.00 -28.25 -12.22
N ALA A 415 4.10 -28.94 -11.51
CA ALA A 415 3.40 -30.10 -12.08
C ALA A 415 2.55 -29.70 -13.30
N THR A 416 1.87 -28.56 -13.22
CA THR A 416 1.09 -28.01 -14.35
C THR A 416 2.01 -27.69 -15.53
N GLU A 417 3.17 -27.11 -15.28
CA GLU A 417 4.11 -26.72 -16.34
C GLU A 417 4.78 -27.91 -17.01
N LEU A 418 4.99 -28.98 -16.25
CA LEU A 418 5.43 -30.26 -16.75
C LEU A 418 4.29 -31.08 -17.38
N GLU A 419 3.06 -30.54 -17.41
CA GLU A 419 1.83 -31.21 -17.88
C GLU A 419 1.62 -32.58 -17.22
N THR A 420 1.73 -32.61 -15.91
CA THR A 420 1.61 -33.84 -15.10
C THR A 420 0.92 -33.57 -13.77
N ASN A 421 0.81 -34.61 -12.94
CA ASN A 421 0.34 -34.49 -11.57
C ASN A 421 1.50 -34.58 -10.56
N THR A 422 1.20 -34.23 -9.31
CA THR A 422 2.15 -34.25 -8.21
C THR A 422 2.74 -35.62 -7.92
N LYS A 423 2.02 -36.72 -8.20
CA LYS A 423 2.53 -38.09 -7.99
C LYS A 423 3.68 -38.41 -8.94
N TYR A 424 3.49 -38.17 -10.24
CA TYR A 424 4.52 -38.43 -11.26
C TYR A 424 5.68 -37.44 -11.18
N LEU A 425 5.42 -36.16 -10.88
CA LEU A 425 6.49 -35.19 -10.65
C LEU A 425 7.35 -35.56 -9.45
N ASN A 426 6.76 -36.03 -8.35
CA ASN A 426 7.52 -36.46 -7.17
C ASN A 426 8.39 -37.68 -7.49
N TYR A 427 7.83 -38.65 -8.22
CA TYR A 427 8.59 -39.81 -8.68
C TYR A 427 9.76 -39.38 -9.58
N PHE A 428 9.52 -38.50 -10.56
CA PHE A 428 10.54 -37.97 -11.45
C PHE A 428 11.68 -37.26 -10.70
N LEU A 429 11.35 -36.31 -9.83
CA LEU A 429 12.34 -35.57 -9.04
C LEU A 429 13.21 -36.50 -8.18
N LYS A 430 12.58 -37.50 -7.54
CA LYS A 430 13.26 -38.40 -6.61
C LYS A 430 14.12 -39.46 -7.32
N HIS A 431 13.60 -40.07 -8.38
CA HIS A 431 14.23 -41.23 -9.02
C HIS A 431 15.09 -40.87 -10.24
N HIS A 432 14.80 -39.77 -10.94
CA HIS A 432 15.57 -39.34 -12.12
C HIS A 432 16.49 -38.14 -11.85
N LEU A 433 16.07 -37.20 -10.99
CA LEU A 433 16.88 -36.01 -10.64
C LEU A 433 17.52 -36.10 -9.25
N HIS A 434 17.25 -37.18 -8.51
CA HIS A 434 17.77 -37.43 -7.15
C HIS A 434 17.61 -36.24 -6.20
N THR A 435 16.46 -35.57 -6.27
CA THR A 435 16.19 -34.34 -5.52
C THR A 435 14.73 -34.25 -5.07
N ASP A 436 14.42 -33.24 -4.27
CA ASP A 436 13.06 -32.85 -3.93
C ASP A 436 12.77 -31.44 -4.48
N TYR A 437 11.50 -31.08 -4.62
CA TYR A 437 11.09 -29.78 -5.17
C TYR A 437 11.77 -28.59 -4.48
N ARG A 438 11.81 -28.59 -3.15
CA ARG A 438 12.37 -27.49 -2.38
C ARG A 438 13.86 -27.40 -2.61
N THR A 439 14.57 -28.52 -2.60
CA THR A 439 16.02 -28.56 -2.85
C THR A 439 16.35 -28.13 -4.28
N TYR A 440 15.60 -28.62 -5.26
CA TYR A 440 15.75 -28.27 -6.67
C TYR A 440 15.58 -26.77 -6.93
N ILE A 441 14.47 -26.16 -6.51
CA ILE A 441 14.23 -24.72 -6.69
C ILE A 441 15.29 -23.88 -5.96
N ASN A 442 15.70 -24.27 -4.76
CA ASN A 442 16.74 -23.55 -4.03
C ASN A 442 18.10 -23.64 -4.75
N LYS A 443 18.41 -24.77 -5.39
CA LYS A 443 19.64 -24.91 -6.17
C LYS A 443 19.66 -23.92 -7.34
N LEU A 444 18.58 -23.85 -8.12
CA LEU A 444 18.46 -22.92 -9.25
C LEU A 444 18.56 -21.45 -8.82
N ARG A 445 17.86 -21.07 -7.75
CA ARG A 445 17.90 -19.71 -7.19
C ARG A 445 19.30 -19.29 -6.75
N ILE A 446 20.02 -20.20 -6.09
CA ILE A 446 21.40 -19.94 -5.66
C ILE A 446 22.37 -19.89 -6.85
N GLN A 447 22.21 -20.76 -7.83
CA GLN A 447 23.02 -20.72 -9.06
C GLN A 447 22.81 -19.41 -9.84
N PHE A 448 21.55 -18.95 -9.95
CA PHE A 448 21.23 -17.68 -10.59
C PHE A 448 21.96 -16.50 -9.94
N ILE A 449 21.90 -16.37 -8.61
CA ILE A 449 22.51 -15.22 -7.95
C ILE A 449 24.03 -15.27 -7.95
N ILE A 450 24.62 -16.47 -7.94
CA ILE A 450 26.06 -16.64 -8.11
C ILE A 450 26.48 -16.11 -9.47
N HIS A 451 25.78 -16.54 -10.53
CA HIS A 451 26.05 -16.07 -11.88
C HIS A 451 25.91 -14.54 -11.99
N GLU A 452 24.88 -13.95 -11.38
CA GLU A 452 24.71 -12.49 -11.36
C GLU A 452 25.84 -11.77 -10.59
N LEU A 453 26.31 -12.33 -9.47
CA LEU A 453 27.43 -11.78 -8.68
C LEU A 453 28.77 -11.88 -9.42
N GLU A 454 29.00 -12.97 -10.14
CA GLU A 454 30.21 -13.20 -10.94
C GLU A 454 30.24 -12.27 -12.16
N MET A 455 29.14 -12.23 -12.92
CA MET A 455 29.07 -11.52 -14.20
C MET A 455 28.84 -10.01 -14.07
N LYS A 456 28.23 -9.53 -12.98
CA LYS A 456 27.84 -8.11 -12.82
C LYS A 456 28.43 -7.50 -11.54
N PRO A 457 29.58 -6.80 -11.62
CA PRO A 457 30.24 -6.22 -10.45
C PRO A 457 29.40 -5.26 -9.60
N HIS A 458 28.43 -4.56 -10.22
CA HIS A 458 27.53 -3.65 -9.49
C HIS A 458 26.55 -4.39 -8.57
N VAL A 459 26.18 -5.64 -8.88
CA VAL A 459 25.30 -6.48 -8.04
C VAL A 459 25.97 -6.79 -6.69
N ARG A 460 27.30 -6.82 -6.63
CA ARG A 460 28.08 -7.01 -5.39
C ARG A 460 27.90 -5.88 -4.37
N LYS A 461 27.37 -4.72 -4.80
CA LYS A 461 27.06 -3.57 -3.93
C LYS A 461 25.65 -3.64 -3.32
N TYR A 462 24.81 -4.56 -3.79
CA TYR A 462 23.46 -4.71 -3.27
C TYR A 462 23.47 -5.22 -1.83
N THR A 463 22.44 -4.84 -1.07
CA THR A 463 22.24 -5.37 0.27
C THR A 463 21.90 -6.86 0.19
N LEU A 464 22.26 -7.64 1.20
CA LEU A 464 21.96 -9.09 1.22
C LEU A 464 20.44 -9.36 1.17
N ALA A 465 19.63 -8.46 1.71
CA ALA A 465 18.18 -8.53 1.62
C ALA A 465 17.70 -8.34 0.17
N HIS A 466 18.31 -7.42 -0.59
CA HIS A 466 18.00 -7.22 -1.99
C HIS A 466 18.48 -8.39 -2.86
N LEU A 467 19.65 -8.97 -2.56
CA LEU A 467 20.11 -10.21 -3.23
C LEU A 467 19.13 -11.36 -3.00
N ALA A 468 18.64 -11.53 -1.77
CA ALA A 468 17.60 -12.53 -1.47
C ALA A 468 16.33 -12.29 -2.30
N ASP A 469 15.90 -11.03 -2.41
CA ASP A 469 14.70 -10.62 -3.13
C ASP A 469 14.77 -10.97 -4.63
N ILE A 470 15.83 -10.54 -5.32
CA ILE A 470 16.01 -10.81 -6.76
C ILE A 470 16.29 -12.28 -7.07
N SER A 471 16.74 -13.05 -6.08
CA SER A 471 16.94 -14.50 -6.18
C SER A 471 15.66 -15.31 -5.91
N GLY A 472 14.51 -14.65 -5.75
CA GLY A 472 13.23 -15.33 -5.52
C GLY A 472 13.00 -15.82 -4.09
N TYR A 473 13.74 -15.31 -3.09
CA TYR A 473 13.49 -15.61 -1.69
C TYR A 473 12.50 -14.65 -1.04
N GLY A 474 11.60 -15.19 -0.22
CA GLY A 474 10.66 -14.40 0.59
C GLY A 474 11.29 -13.73 1.80
N SER A 475 12.49 -14.16 2.23
CA SER A 475 13.20 -13.57 3.35
C SER A 475 14.72 -13.76 3.25
N TYR A 476 15.46 -12.81 3.83
CA TYR A 476 16.92 -12.90 3.95
C TYR A 476 17.36 -14.16 4.71
N SER A 477 16.67 -14.52 5.81
CA SER A 477 17.03 -15.69 6.61
C SER A 477 16.96 -16.99 5.82
N ALA A 478 15.93 -17.17 4.98
CA ALA A 478 15.80 -18.33 4.12
C ALA A 478 16.90 -18.37 3.04
N PHE A 479 17.21 -17.22 2.44
CA PHE A 479 18.30 -17.09 1.49
C PHE A 479 19.66 -17.46 2.11
N ALA A 480 20.01 -16.86 3.25
CA ALA A 480 21.31 -17.05 3.90
C ALA A 480 21.54 -18.51 4.30
N VAL A 481 20.52 -19.20 4.82
CA VAL A 481 20.59 -20.62 5.17
C VAL A 481 20.83 -21.49 3.93
N ASN A 482 20.07 -21.26 2.86
CA ASN A 482 20.21 -22.05 1.62
C ASN A 482 21.52 -21.78 0.89
N PHE A 483 21.93 -20.51 0.81
CA PHE A 483 23.20 -20.10 0.24
C PHE A 483 24.36 -20.76 0.97
N LYS A 484 24.39 -20.69 2.31
CA LYS A 484 25.43 -21.35 3.13
C LYS A 484 25.42 -22.86 2.96
N ARG A 485 24.24 -23.48 2.87
CA ARG A 485 24.11 -24.93 2.70
C ARG A 485 24.69 -25.43 1.37
N ILE A 486 24.44 -24.69 0.29
CA ILE A 486 24.85 -25.02 -1.09
C ILE A 486 26.32 -24.63 -1.31
N MET A 487 26.71 -23.40 -0.96
CA MET A 487 28.06 -22.87 -1.21
C MET A 487 29.07 -23.17 -0.11
N LYS A 488 28.64 -23.78 1.00
CA LYS A 488 29.44 -24.04 2.21
C LYS A 488 30.07 -22.79 2.84
N GLN A 489 29.67 -21.59 2.40
CA GLN A 489 30.10 -20.30 2.95
C GLN A 489 28.95 -19.29 2.94
N SER A 490 29.02 -18.28 3.81
CA SER A 490 27.95 -17.27 3.91
C SER A 490 27.93 -16.33 2.69
N PRO A 491 26.77 -15.73 2.34
CA PRO A 491 26.68 -14.76 1.26
C PRO A 491 27.69 -13.61 1.39
N SER A 492 27.84 -13.05 2.60
CA SER A 492 28.80 -11.96 2.84
C SER A 492 30.24 -12.35 2.55
N LYS A 493 30.65 -13.56 2.99
CA LYS A 493 32.00 -14.07 2.79
C LYS A 493 32.26 -14.34 1.30
N TYR A 494 31.27 -14.92 0.61
CA TYR A 494 31.35 -15.15 -0.83
C TYR A 494 31.54 -13.84 -1.61
N ILE A 495 30.74 -12.81 -1.31
CA ILE A 495 30.85 -11.49 -1.97
C ILE A 495 32.18 -10.81 -1.65
N GLN A 496 32.70 -10.97 -0.43
CA GLN A 496 34.00 -10.44 -0.05
C GLN A 496 35.14 -11.06 -0.86
N ASN A 497 35.08 -12.37 -1.14
CA ASN A 497 36.09 -13.06 -1.95
C ASN A 497 36.04 -12.68 -3.45
N LEU A 498 34.93 -12.08 -3.90
CA LEU A 498 34.76 -11.59 -5.28
C LEU A 498 35.11 -10.10 -5.44
N LYS A 499 35.46 -9.40 -4.35
CA LYS A 499 35.99 -8.03 -4.39
C LYS A 499 37.50 -8.08 -4.47
#